data_AF-A0A8T5A0U4-F1
#
_entry.id   AF-A0A8T5A0U4-F1
#
_cell.length_a   1.000
_cell.length_b   1.000
_cell.length_c   1.000
_cell.angle_alpha   90.00
_cell.angle_beta   90.00
_cell.angle_gamma   90.00
#
_symmetry.space_group_name_H-M   'P 1'
#
loop_
_entity.id
_entity.type
_entity.pdbx_description
1 polymer ?
#
loop_
_entity_poly.entity_id
_entity_poly.type
_entity_poly.pdbx_seq_one_letter_code
_entity_poly.pdbx_strand_id
1 'polypeptide(L)'
;MTLDERAIEAGVTIIPDCGVAPGLSNMLVGRSAQKLDEVHSIHILVGGIPARAEPPLGYTITWSPEDLLDEYTRKVRIVRDGMLTEVEPLTGLENMDLPGVGTLEAFYTDGLRTLLRTVKAREMWEKTLRYPGHVEKIRLLRDLGFLDGESIEIEGLPIPIKRLTARILERKLYRPKVEDVLVMKVEVSGIRGGEDKRYTHYLLDRYDKERGITAMARTTAYTAAS
;
A
#
# COMPACT_ATOMS: atom_id res chain seq x y z
N MET A 1 10.30 -4.36 -17.82
CA MET A 1 10.20 -5.46 -16.84
C MET A 1 11.30 -6.45 -17.17
N THR A 2 11.99 -7.04 -16.19
CA THR A 2 13.20 -7.86 -16.43
C THR A 2 12.95 -9.12 -17.28
N LEU A 3 11.71 -9.61 -17.34
CA LEU A 3 11.32 -10.83 -18.06
C LEU A 3 10.41 -10.57 -19.27
N ASP A 4 10.26 -9.31 -19.70
CA ASP A 4 9.30 -8.93 -20.75
C ASP A 4 9.57 -9.64 -22.08
N GLU A 5 10.81 -9.51 -22.59
CA GLU A 5 11.25 -10.15 -23.84
C GLU A 5 11.09 -11.67 -23.79
N ARG A 6 11.51 -12.29 -22.68
CA ARG A 6 11.40 -13.75 -22.48
C ARG A 6 9.94 -14.24 -22.45
N ALA A 7 9.02 -13.44 -21.91
CA ALA A 7 7.60 -13.78 -21.88
C ALA A 7 6.99 -13.71 -23.29
N ILE A 8 7.35 -12.69 -24.07
CA ILE A 8 6.93 -12.53 -25.47
C ILE A 8 7.46 -13.70 -26.32
N GLU A 9 8.74 -14.03 -26.21
CA GLU A 9 9.36 -15.15 -26.94
C GLU A 9 8.70 -16.50 -26.60
N ALA A 10 8.31 -16.69 -25.34
CA ALA A 10 7.64 -17.90 -24.88
C ALA A 10 6.14 -17.94 -25.21
N GLY A 11 5.55 -16.85 -25.74
CA GLY A 11 4.11 -16.74 -25.98
C GLY A 11 3.27 -16.79 -24.69
N VAL A 12 3.84 -16.36 -23.56
CA VAL A 12 3.19 -16.38 -22.24
C VAL A 12 2.74 -14.98 -21.86
N THR A 13 1.50 -14.85 -21.38
CA THR A 13 0.99 -13.60 -20.81
C THR A 13 1.28 -13.54 -19.30
N ILE A 14 1.89 -12.44 -18.86
CA ILE A 14 2.11 -12.14 -17.44
C ILE A 14 1.34 -10.87 -17.10
N ILE A 15 0.39 -10.99 -16.17
CA ILE A 15 -0.34 -9.85 -15.64
C ILE A 15 0.13 -9.67 -14.19
N PRO A 16 1.08 -8.75 -13.93
CA PRO A 16 1.50 -8.44 -12.57
C PRO A 16 0.45 -7.57 -11.88
N ASP A 17 0.66 -7.33 -10.58
CA ASP A 17 -0.12 -6.34 -9.82
C ASP A 17 -1.64 -6.60 -9.81
N CYS A 18 -2.09 -7.86 -9.69
CA CYS A 18 -3.53 -8.23 -9.69
C CYS A 18 -4.14 -8.33 -8.27
N GLY A 19 -3.66 -7.55 -7.30
CA GLY A 19 -4.16 -7.56 -5.93
C GLY A 19 -5.20 -6.47 -5.65
N VAL A 20 -5.23 -5.98 -4.41
CA VAL A 20 -6.06 -4.82 -4.04
C VAL A 20 -5.36 -3.49 -4.39
N ALA A 21 -4.13 -3.32 -3.94
CA ALA A 21 -3.26 -2.18 -4.22
C ALA A 21 -1.80 -2.68 -4.14
N PRO A 22 -1.09 -2.83 -5.27
CA PRO A 22 -1.55 -2.55 -6.63
C PRO A 22 -2.56 -3.60 -7.14
N GLY A 23 -3.47 -3.18 -8.03
CA GLY A 23 -4.46 -4.03 -8.69
C GLY A 23 -5.81 -3.35 -8.84
N LEU A 24 -6.75 -3.60 -7.94
CA LEU A 24 -8.05 -2.93 -7.97
C LEU A 24 -7.89 -1.40 -7.97
N SER A 25 -6.96 -0.86 -7.18
CA SER A 25 -6.59 0.56 -7.21
C SER A 25 -6.21 1.01 -8.63
N ASN A 26 -5.30 0.29 -9.28
CA ASN A 26 -4.82 0.59 -10.63
C ASN A 26 -5.92 0.49 -11.69
N MET A 27 -6.81 -0.51 -11.58
CA MET A 27 -7.96 -0.67 -12.47
C MET A 27 -8.95 0.49 -12.34
N LEU A 28 -9.24 0.95 -11.12
CA LEU A 28 -10.10 2.10 -10.86
C LEU A 28 -9.48 3.40 -11.40
N VAL A 29 -8.16 3.56 -11.25
CA VAL A 29 -7.42 4.66 -11.85
C VAL A 29 -7.54 4.63 -13.38
N GLY A 30 -7.21 3.50 -14.01
CA GLY A 30 -7.28 3.34 -15.46
C GLY A 30 -8.67 3.63 -16.02
N ARG A 31 -9.72 3.10 -15.39
CA ARG A 31 -11.12 3.34 -15.78
C ARG A 31 -11.51 4.83 -15.70
N SER A 32 -10.98 5.55 -14.71
CA SER A 32 -11.29 6.97 -14.51
C SER A 32 -10.49 7.87 -15.46
N ALA A 33 -9.20 7.56 -15.62
CA ALA A 33 -8.30 8.26 -16.52
C ALA A 33 -8.79 8.20 -17.98
N GLN A 34 -9.32 7.05 -18.43
CA GLN A 34 -9.89 6.91 -19.78
C GLN A 34 -11.11 7.82 -20.08
N LYS A 35 -11.76 8.36 -19.05
CA LYS A 35 -12.88 9.29 -19.20
C LYS A 35 -12.45 10.74 -19.26
N LEU A 36 -11.18 11.03 -19.02
CA LEU A 36 -10.61 12.37 -19.02
C LEU A 36 -9.82 12.59 -20.31
N ASP A 37 -9.79 13.83 -20.78
CA ASP A 37 -8.98 14.23 -21.91
C ASP A 37 -7.54 14.54 -21.44
N GLU A 38 -7.41 15.08 -20.24
CA GLU A 38 -6.14 15.28 -19.53
C GLU A 38 -6.30 14.84 -18.06
N VAL A 39 -5.33 14.09 -17.52
CA VAL A 39 -5.29 13.74 -16.09
C VAL A 39 -4.37 14.71 -15.36
N HIS A 40 -4.92 15.41 -14.35
CA HIS A 40 -4.16 16.28 -13.48
C HIS A 40 -3.57 15.53 -12.30
N SER A 41 -4.41 14.83 -11.52
CA SER A 41 -3.97 14.15 -10.29
C SER A 41 -4.55 12.76 -10.10
N ILE A 42 -3.78 11.86 -9.50
CA ILE A 42 -4.18 10.52 -9.09
C ILE A 42 -3.70 10.25 -7.66
N HIS A 43 -4.63 10.14 -6.72
CA HIS A 43 -4.34 9.92 -5.30
C HIS A 43 -4.97 8.62 -4.83
N ILE A 44 -4.15 7.75 -4.24
CA ILE A 44 -4.60 6.47 -3.70
C ILE A 44 -4.33 6.46 -2.20
N LEU A 45 -5.37 6.21 -1.42
CA LEU A 45 -5.27 5.91 0.01
C LEU A 45 -5.71 4.47 0.20
N VAL A 46 -4.92 3.65 0.89
CA VAL A 46 -5.27 2.24 1.12
C VAL A 46 -4.79 1.75 2.47
N GLY A 47 -5.62 0.96 3.15
CA GLY A 47 -5.24 0.32 4.40
C GLY A 47 -6.03 -0.95 4.65
N GLY A 48 -5.32 -2.07 4.75
CA GLY A 48 -5.80 -3.26 5.45
C GLY A 48 -5.36 -3.21 6.89
N ILE A 49 -6.31 -3.00 7.80
CA ILE A 49 -6.05 -2.79 9.22
C ILE A 49 -6.94 -3.72 10.05
N PRO A 50 -6.56 -4.04 11.30
CA PRO A 50 -7.50 -4.69 12.21
C PRO A 50 -8.73 -3.80 12.41
N ALA A 51 -9.90 -4.38 12.70
CA ALA A 51 -11.14 -3.63 12.93
C ALA A 51 -11.10 -2.74 14.18
N ARG A 52 -10.11 -2.97 15.05
CA ARG A 52 -9.78 -2.16 16.22
C ARG A 52 -8.27 -1.96 16.27
N ALA A 53 -7.83 -0.85 16.86
CA ALA A 53 -6.40 -0.55 17.03
C ALA A 53 -5.75 -1.53 18.04
N GLU A 54 -5.20 -2.62 17.54
CA GLU A 54 -4.60 -3.65 18.38
C GLU A 54 -3.18 -3.29 18.85
N PRO A 55 -2.89 -3.30 20.16
CA PRO A 55 -1.57 -2.93 20.67
C PRO A 55 -0.49 -3.97 20.29
N PRO A 56 0.79 -3.57 20.31
CA PRO A 56 1.31 -2.23 20.61
C PRO A 56 1.30 -1.25 19.44
N LEU A 57 1.25 -1.73 18.19
CA LEU A 57 1.39 -0.89 16.99
C LEU A 57 0.08 -0.37 16.41
N GLY A 58 -1.07 -0.71 16.99
CA GLY A 58 -2.36 -0.50 16.32
C GLY A 58 -2.45 -1.32 15.03
N TYR A 59 -1.78 -2.48 14.96
CA TYR A 59 -1.65 -3.25 13.73
C TYR A 59 -1.48 -4.74 14.03
N THR A 60 -1.90 -5.57 13.08
CA THR A 60 -1.75 -7.03 13.10
C THR A 60 -1.11 -7.48 11.81
N ILE A 61 -0.22 -8.47 11.89
CA ILE A 61 0.43 -9.03 10.71
C ILE A 61 -0.54 -10.03 10.06
N THR A 62 -0.90 -9.77 8.80
CA THR A 62 -1.75 -10.65 7.98
C THR A 62 -1.05 -11.13 6.70
N TRP A 63 0.17 -10.64 6.45
CA TRP A 63 0.97 -10.89 5.26
C TRP A 63 2.46 -10.85 5.63
N SER A 64 3.34 -11.00 4.64
CA SER A 64 4.80 -11.06 4.81
C SER A 64 5.34 -9.94 5.72
N PRO A 65 5.87 -10.26 6.91
CA PRO A 65 6.45 -9.26 7.80
C PRO A 65 7.67 -8.56 7.19
N GLU A 66 8.46 -9.27 6.38
CA GLU A 66 9.63 -8.69 5.72
C GLU A 66 9.21 -7.63 4.70
N ASP A 67 8.18 -7.92 3.90
CA ASP A 67 7.66 -6.96 2.93
C ASP A 67 6.97 -5.76 3.63
N LEU A 68 6.33 -5.98 4.79
CA LEU A 68 5.80 -4.90 5.63
C LEU A 68 6.92 -3.95 6.09
N LEU A 69 8.07 -4.49 6.49
CA LEU A 69 9.22 -3.67 6.87
C LEU A 69 9.86 -2.98 5.65
N ASP A 70 9.81 -3.60 4.47
CA ASP A 70 10.22 -2.96 3.21
C ASP A 70 9.40 -1.71 2.90
N GLU A 71 8.09 -1.69 3.17
CA GLU A 71 7.24 -0.49 3.01
C GLU A 71 7.75 0.71 3.81
N TYR A 72 8.41 0.47 4.94
CA TYR A 72 8.89 1.51 5.85
C TYR A 72 10.32 1.97 5.58
N THR A 73 11.06 1.27 4.73
CA THR A 73 12.48 1.55 4.44
C THR A 73 12.75 1.90 2.99
N ARG A 74 11.94 1.40 2.04
CA ARG A 74 12.16 1.63 0.62
C ARG A 74 11.74 3.04 0.23
N LYS A 75 12.54 3.69 -0.62
CA LYS A 75 12.17 4.97 -1.25
C LYS A 75 10.85 4.82 -1.99
N VAL A 76 10.03 5.86 -1.87
CA VAL A 76 8.69 5.88 -2.47
C VAL A 76 8.72 6.69 -3.74
N ARG A 77 8.27 6.10 -4.85
CA ARG A 77 8.16 6.79 -6.13
C ARG A 77 6.80 7.44 -6.25
N ILE A 78 6.79 8.74 -6.49
CA ILE A 78 5.60 9.55 -6.77
C ILE A 78 5.79 10.32 -8.08
N VAL A 79 4.73 10.92 -8.61
CA VAL A 79 4.81 11.91 -9.69
C VAL A 79 4.50 13.27 -9.10
N ARG A 80 5.39 14.23 -9.34
CA ARG A 80 5.23 15.64 -8.97
C ARG A 80 5.62 16.50 -10.17
N ASP A 81 4.76 17.45 -10.54
CA ASP A 81 4.93 18.30 -11.72
C ASP A 81 5.19 17.51 -13.01
N GLY A 82 4.55 16.34 -13.14
CA GLY A 82 4.70 15.42 -14.27
C GLY A 82 6.02 14.63 -14.28
N MET A 83 6.86 14.77 -13.25
CA MET A 83 8.14 14.10 -13.13
C MET A 83 8.13 13.03 -12.04
N LEU A 84 8.73 11.87 -12.36
CA LEU A 84 8.98 10.83 -11.37
C LEU A 84 9.96 11.35 -10.30
N THR A 85 9.53 11.33 -9.05
CA THR A 85 10.28 11.83 -7.90
C THR A 85 10.32 10.76 -6.82
N GLU A 86 11.46 10.61 -6.15
CA GLU A 86 11.59 9.74 -4.98
C GLU A 86 11.47 10.56 -3.69
N VAL A 87 10.70 10.04 -2.73
CA VAL A 87 10.56 10.59 -1.39
C VAL A 87 10.86 9.54 -0.33
N GLU A 88 11.14 9.96 0.90
CA GLU A 88 11.33 9.03 2.01
C GLU A 88 10.00 8.35 2.38
N PRO A 89 10.02 7.05 2.73
CA PRO A 89 8.85 6.39 3.29
C PRO A 89 8.46 7.06 4.61
N LEU A 90 7.21 6.84 5.05
CA LEU A 90 6.67 7.41 6.28
C LEU A 90 6.56 8.95 6.28
N THR A 91 6.86 9.64 5.17
CA THR A 91 6.66 11.09 5.04
C THR A 91 5.29 11.43 4.45
N GLY A 92 4.95 12.72 4.38
CA GLY A 92 3.62 13.16 3.97
C GLY A 92 2.53 12.77 4.97
N LEU A 93 2.91 12.62 6.24
CA LEU A 93 2.03 12.19 7.33
C LEU A 93 0.90 13.20 7.54
N GLU A 94 -0.33 12.73 7.42
CA GLU A 94 -1.53 13.51 7.70
C GLU A 94 -2.60 12.63 8.35
N ASN A 95 -3.51 13.23 9.12
CA ASN A 95 -4.68 12.54 9.63
C ASN A 95 -5.82 12.64 8.62
N MET A 96 -6.46 11.51 8.34
CA MET A 96 -7.56 11.36 7.40
C MET A 96 -8.77 10.79 8.12
N ASP A 97 -9.87 11.54 8.11
CA ASP A 97 -11.16 11.06 8.58
C ASP A 97 -11.87 10.28 7.47
N LEU A 98 -12.04 8.98 7.69
CA LEU A 98 -12.60 8.06 6.70
C LEU A 98 -14.00 7.59 7.13
N PRO A 99 -15.03 7.81 6.29
CA PRO A 99 -16.40 7.40 6.61
C PRO A 99 -16.52 5.93 7.01
N GLY A 100 -17.07 5.66 8.19
CA GLY A 100 -17.25 4.29 8.70
C GLY A 100 -15.99 3.66 9.31
N VAL A 101 -14.83 4.31 9.28
CA VAL A 101 -13.59 3.80 9.90
C VAL A 101 -13.14 4.70 11.05
N GLY A 102 -13.25 6.01 10.89
CA GLY A 102 -12.71 7.01 11.82
C GLY A 102 -11.40 7.60 11.32
N THR A 103 -10.64 8.22 12.22
CA THR A 103 -9.38 8.88 11.91
C THR A 103 -8.24 7.88 11.78
N LEU A 104 -7.51 7.94 10.66
CA LEU A 104 -6.29 7.19 10.40
C LEU A 104 -5.16 8.14 10.00
N GLU A 105 -3.91 7.73 10.23
CA GLU A 105 -2.73 8.37 9.66
C GLU A 105 -2.49 7.86 8.23
N ALA A 106 -2.23 8.76 7.29
CA ALA A 106 -1.85 8.48 5.91
C ALA A 106 -0.40 8.91 5.66
N PHE A 107 0.41 8.07 5.04
CA PHE A 107 1.82 8.36 4.73
C PHE A 107 2.24 7.69 3.41
N TYR A 108 3.22 8.27 2.71
CA TYR A 108 3.64 7.78 1.40
C TYR A 108 4.20 6.35 1.45
N THR A 109 3.80 5.53 0.48
CA THR A 109 4.27 4.15 0.24
C THR A 109 4.37 3.85 -1.27
N ASP A 110 5.26 2.93 -1.65
CA ASP A 110 5.63 2.66 -3.06
C ASP A 110 4.65 1.72 -3.79
N GLY A 111 3.34 2.05 -3.77
CA GLY A 111 2.29 1.21 -4.33
C GLY A 111 1.84 1.52 -5.77
N LEU A 112 2.30 2.63 -6.37
CA LEU A 112 1.89 3.02 -7.74
C LEU A 112 2.30 2.01 -8.81
N ARG A 113 3.46 1.37 -8.65
CA ARG A 113 3.91 0.21 -9.44
C ARG A 113 3.74 0.43 -10.96
N THR A 114 2.90 -0.35 -11.63
CA THR A 114 2.64 -0.24 -13.08
C THR A 114 2.01 1.09 -13.51
N LEU A 115 1.28 1.81 -12.64
CA LEU A 115 0.67 3.12 -12.96
C LEU A 115 1.68 4.15 -13.43
N LEU A 116 2.89 4.13 -12.87
CA LEU A 116 3.99 5.03 -13.23
C LEU A 116 4.36 4.97 -14.72
N ARG A 117 3.95 3.90 -15.43
CA ARG A 117 4.22 3.67 -16.85
C ARG A 117 2.96 3.66 -17.71
N THR A 118 1.80 3.39 -17.12
CA THR A 118 0.54 3.20 -17.86
C THR A 118 -0.36 4.44 -17.87
N VAL A 119 -0.21 5.36 -16.91
CA VAL A 119 -1.01 6.60 -16.86
C VAL A 119 -0.10 7.80 -16.64
N LYS A 120 -0.26 8.83 -17.48
CA LYS A 120 0.43 10.13 -17.30
C LYS A 120 -0.46 11.05 -16.49
N ALA A 121 0.11 11.70 -15.48
CA ALA A 121 -0.55 12.71 -14.66
C ALA A 121 0.48 13.74 -14.18
N ARG A 122 0.04 14.93 -13.77
CA ARG A 122 0.91 15.96 -13.18
C ARG A 122 1.27 15.61 -11.74
N GLU A 123 0.32 15.06 -10.98
CA GLU A 123 0.52 14.57 -9.61
C GLU A 123 0.04 13.12 -9.48
N MET A 124 0.83 12.26 -8.87
CA MET A 124 0.43 10.88 -8.59
C MET A 124 1.11 10.36 -7.34
N TRP A 125 0.35 9.82 -6.39
CA TRP A 125 0.91 9.18 -5.20
C TRP A 125 -0.03 8.13 -4.62
N GLU A 126 0.57 7.21 -3.88
CA GLU A 126 -0.14 6.30 -2.98
C GLU A 126 0.30 6.56 -1.54
N LYS A 127 -0.67 6.50 -0.62
CA LYS A 127 -0.44 6.54 0.81
C LYS A 127 -1.09 5.35 1.50
N THR A 128 -0.35 4.75 2.43
CA THR A 128 -0.84 3.70 3.31
C THR A 128 -1.51 4.31 4.53
N LEU A 129 -2.64 3.72 4.93
CA LEU A 129 -3.43 4.10 6.09
C LEU A 129 -3.15 3.18 7.30
N ARG A 130 -2.92 3.78 8.47
CA ARG A 130 -2.73 3.10 9.76
C ARG A 130 -3.42 3.85 10.89
N TYR A 131 -3.65 3.20 12.03
CA TYR A 131 -4.19 3.88 13.20
C TYR A 131 -3.20 4.93 13.74
N PRO A 132 -3.70 6.03 14.35
CA PRO A 132 -2.85 7.07 14.92
C PRO A 132 -1.78 6.55 15.88
N GLY A 133 -0.59 7.14 15.83
CA GLY A 133 0.59 6.74 16.60
C GLY A 133 1.32 5.52 16.04
N HIS A 134 0.91 4.97 14.89
CA HIS A 134 1.63 3.88 14.24
C HIS A 134 2.97 4.36 13.66
N VAL A 135 2.93 5.47 12.90
CA VAL A 135 4.12 5.96 12.19
C VAL A 135 5.20 6.41 13.16
N GLU A 136 4.83 7.03 14.27
CA GLU A 136 5.77 7.40 15.34
C GLU A 136 6.53 6.19 15.89
N LYS A 137 5.82 5.09 16.20
CA LYS A 137 6.42 3.86 16.72
C LYS A 137 7.33 3.18 15.70
N ILE A 138 6.95 3.17 14.43
CA ILE A 138 7.79 2.61 13.36
C ILE A 138 9.03 3.47 13.16
N ARG A 139 8.92 4.81 13.19
CA ARG A 139 10.07 5.71 13.14
C ARG A 139 11.02 5.47 14.31
N LEU A 140 10.50 5.29 15.53
CA LEU A 140 11.33 4.91 16.67
C LEU A 140 12.12 3.62 16.43
N LEU A 141 11.47 2.56 15.93
CA LEU A 141 12.16 1.31 15.59
C LEU A 141 13.23 1.51 14.52
N ARG A 142 12.94 2.35 13.52
CA ARG A 142 13.87 2.66 12.43
C ARG A 142 15.09 3.42 12.92
N ASP A 143 14.86 4.46 13.71
CA ASP A 143 15.91 5.33 14.20
C ASP A 143 16.81 4.60 15.24
N LEU A 144 16.31 3.52 15.84
CA LEU A 144 17.08 2.58 16.68
C LEU A 144 17.78 1.46 15.88
N GLY A 145 17.65 1.44 14.55
CA GLY A 145 18.31 0.48 13.66
C GLY A 145 17.60 -0.87 13.50
N PHE A 146 16.41 -1.08 14.09
CA PHE A 146 15.69 -2.37 13.99
C PHE A 146 15.20 -2.69 12.57
N LEU A 147 15.26 -1.73 11.66
CA LEU A 147 14.81 -1.86 10.27
C LEU A 147 15.98 -1.90 9.28
N ASP A 148 17.22 -1.88 9.77
CA ASP A 148 18.41 -1.81 8.92
C ASP A 148 18.62 -3.10 8.12
N GLY A 149 19.10 -2.92 6.88
CA GLY A 149 19.37 -4.03 5.96
C GLY A 149 20.66 -4.79 6.29
N GLU A 150 21.48 -4.30 7.21
CA GLU A 150 22.74 -4.92 7.60
C GLU A 150 22.55 -6.04 8.65
N SER A 151 23.63 -6.76 8.91
CA SER A 151 23.68 -7.78 9.95
C SER A 151 24.49 -7.29 11.14
N ILE A 152 24.09 -7.67 12.34
CA ILE A 152 24.87 -7.51 13.56
C ILE A 152 25.54 -8.83 13.92
N GLU A 153 26.69 -8.77 14.56
CA GLU A 153 27.38 -9.96 15.06
C GLU A 153 27.07 -10.17 16.55
N ILE A 154 26.60 -11.35 16.92
CA ILE A 154 26.42 -11.78 18.30
C ILE A 154 27.10 -13.14 18.47
N GLU A 155 28.09 -13.22 19.36
CA GLU A 155 28.84 -14.47 19.61
C GLU A 155 29.44 -15.09 18.33
N GLY A 156 29.89 -14.25 17.39
CA GLY A 156 30.48 -14.69 16.11
C GLY A 156 29.46 -15.14 15.05
N LEU A 157 28.15 -15.01 15.32
CA LEU A 157 27.09 -15.33 14.36
C LEU A 157 26.52 -14.05 13.73
N PRO A 158 26.49 -13.95 12.38
CA PRO A 158 25.84 -12.83 11.71
C PRO A 158 24.31 -12.97 11.79
N ILE A 159 23.65 -11.95 12.31
CA ILE A 159 22.20 -11.89 12.47
C ILE A 159 21.66 -10.73 11.62
N PRO A 160 20.92 -11.01 10.53
CA PRO A 160 20.30 -9.95 9.74
C PRO A 160 19.24 -9.22 10.57
N ILE A 161 19.44 -7.92 10.82
CA ILE A 161 18.60 -7.15 11.75
C ILE A 161 17.14 -7.16 11.29
N LYS A 162 16.88 -6.77 10.05
CA LYS A 162 15.53 -6.72 9.49
C LYS A 162 14.79 -8.06 9.60
N ARG A 163 15.47 -9.18 9.36
CA ARG A 163 14.89 -10.52 9.44
C ARG A 163 14.57 -10.92 10.88
N LEU A 164 15.46 -10.59 11.83
CA LEU A 164 15.19 -10.78 13.24
C LEU A 164 13.97 -9.96 13.68
N THR A 165 13.92 -8.67 13.33
CA THR A 165 12.80 -7.78 13.63
C THR A 165 11.49 -8.29 13.04
N ALA A 166 11.48 -8.67 11.76
CA ALA A 166 10.34 -9.27 11.08
C ALA A 166 9.79 -10.48 11.86
N ARG A 167 10.68 -11.37 12.31
CA ARG A 167 10.32 -12.57 13.07
C ARG A 167 9.76 -12.26 14.47
N ILE A 168 10.32 -11.25 15.15
CA ILE A 168 9.81 -10.80 16.45
C ILE A 168 8.42 -10.21 16.29
N LEU A 169 8.23 -9.33 15.30
CA LEU A 169 6.94 -8.71 15.02
C LEU A 169 5.90 -9.75 14.62
N GLU A 170 6.23 -10.70 13.74
CA GLU A 170 5.37 -11.82 13.37
C GLU A 170 4.87 -12.54 14.62
N ARG A 171 5.78 -12.95 15.50
CA ARG A 171 5.44 -13.72 16.71
C ARG A 171 4.58 -12.93 17.70
N LYS A 172 4.68 -11.60 17.72
CA LYS A 172 3.96 -10.73 18.68
C LYS A 172 2.67 -10.13 18.13
N LEU A 173 2.59 -9.93 16.82
CA LEU A 173 1.50 -9.22 16.15
C LEU A 173 0.65 -10.12 15.27
N TYR A 174 1.04 -11.37 15.02
CA TYR A 174 0.19 -12.31 14.31
C TYR A 174 -1.03 -12.68 15.15
N ARG A 175 -2.22 -12.45 14.58
CA ARG A 175 -3.50 -12.73 15.23
C ARG A 175 -4.47 -13.36 14.23
N PRO A 176 -4.57 -14.69 14.14
CA PRO A 176 -5.33 -15.37 13.09
C PRO A 176 -6.85 -15.14 13.17
N LYS A 177 -7.36 -14.73 14.34
CA LYS A 177 -8.80 -14.50 14.59
C LYS A 177 -9.18 -13.01 14.62
N VAL A 178 -8.27 -12.13 14.24
CA VAL A 178 -8.55 -10.69 14.25
C VAL A 178 -9.49 -10.36 13.10
N GLU A 179 -10.60 -9.69 13.41
CA GLU A 179 -11.45 -9.10 12.39
C GLU A 179 -10.67 -7.94 11.75
N ASP A 180 -10.67 -7.86 10.43
CA ASP A 180 -10.00 -6.80 9.68
C ASP A 180 -10.99 -5.92 8.91
N VAL A 181 -10.47 -4.80 8.45
CA VAL A 181 -11.14 -3.82 7.60
C VAL A 181 -10.17 -3.47 6.48
N LEU A 182 -10.66 -3.48 5.25
CA LEU A 182 -9.99 -2.84 4.13
C LEU A 182 -10.71 -1.54 3.81
N VAL A 183 -9.97 -0.43 3.84
CA VAL A 183 -10.44 0.85 3.34
C VAL A 183 -9.55 1.31 2.20
N MET A 184 -10.15 1.76 1.10
CA MET A 184 -9.43 2.34 -0.02
C MET A 184 -10.22 3.51 -0.60
N LYS A 185 -9.52 4.61 -0.88
CA LYS A 185 -10.05 5.78 -1.59
C LYS A 185 -9.15 6.06 -2.78
N VAL A 186 -9.72 6.08 -3.98
CA VAL A 186 -9.01 6.44 -5.22
C VAL A 186 -9.65 7.69 -5.78
N GLU A 187 -8.85 8.75 -5.95
CA GLU A 187 -9.28 10.01 -6.53
C GLU A 187 -8.50 10.31 -7.80
N VAL A 188 -9.21 10.51 -8.90
CA VAL A 188 -8.63 10.89 -10.19
C VAL A 188 -9.28 12.18 -10.65
N SER A 189 -8.48 13.21 -10.91
CA SER A 189 -8.95 14.51 -11.36
C SER A 189 -8.27 14.96 -12.65
N GLY A 190 -8.95 15.80 -13.42
CA GLY A 190 -8.44 16.28 -14.71
C GLY A 190 -9.50 17.03 -15.51
N ILE A 191 -9.27 17.18 -16.81
CA ILE A 191 -10.17 17.88 -17.73
C ILE A 191 -10.99 16.88 -18.54
N ARG A 192 -12.28 17.17 -18.73
CA ARG A 192 -13.12 16.52 -19.73
C ARG A 192 -14.04 17.53 -20.39
N GLY A 193 -13.94 17.69 -21.71
CA GLY A 193 -14.75 18.64 -22.47
C GLY A 193 -14.49 20.09 -22.07
N GLY A 194 -13.26 20.41 -21.65
CA GLY A 194 -12.88 21.76 -21.17
C GLY A 194 -13.29 22.08 -19.73
N GLU A 195 -13.92 21.16 -19.01
CA GLU A 195 -14.32 21.33 -17.61
C GLU A 195 -13.48 20.46 -16.68
N ASP A 196 -13.19 20.98 -15.48
CA ASP A 196 -12.62 20.19 -14.39
C ASP A 196 -13.60 19.08 -13.95
N LYS A 197 -13.11 17.84 -13.92
CA LYS A 197 -13.84 16.67 -13.41
C LYS A 197 -13.00 15.93 -12.38
N ARG A 198 -13.70 15.32 -11.43
CA ARG A 198 -13.12 14.44 -10.41
C ARG A 198 -13.95 13.16 -10.29
N TYR A 199 -13.27 12.03 -10.29
CA TYR A 199 -13.84 10.73 -10.01
C TYR A 199 -13.27 10.24 -8.68
N THR A 200 -14.15 9.89 -7.74
CA THR A 200 -13.79 9.35 -6.43
C THR A 200 -14.41 7.98 -6.27
N HIS A 201 -13.58 6.98 -5.99
CA HIS A 201 -14.00 5.62 -5.63
C HIS A 201 -13.70 5.40 -4.16
N TYR A 202 -14.68 4.89 -3.42
CA TYR A 202 -14.52 4.57 -2.00
C TYR A 202 -14.92 3.11 -1.79
N LEU A 203 -13.99 2.31 -1.29
CA LEU A 203 -14.18 0.92 -0.93
C LEU A 203 -13.98 0.80 0.58
N LEU A 204 -15.00 0.26 1.25
CA LEU A 204 -14.91 -0.15 2.64
C LEU A 204 -15.43 -1.57 2.73
N ASP A 205 -14.54 -2.50 3.05
CA ASP A 205 -14.86 -3.90 3.24
C ASP A 205 -14.47 -4.33 4.66
N ARG A 206 -15.19 -5.31 5.21
CA ARG A 206 -15.03 -5.78 6.59
C ARG A 206 -14.94 -7.29 6.65
N TYR A 207 -14.32 -7.81 7.70
CA TYR A 207 -14.32 -9.23 7.99
C TYR A 207 -15.70 -9.87 7.84
N ASP A 208 -15.78 -10.94 7.04
CA ASP A 208 -17.00 -11.72 6.85
C ASP A 208 -17.08 -12.78 7.96
N LYS A 209 -17.97 -12.53 8.93
CA LYS A 209 -18.17 -13.41 10.08
C LYS A 209 -18.81 -14.74 9.72
N GLU A 210 -19.63 -14.78 8.67
CA GLU A 210 -20.34 -15.98 8.27
C GLU A 210 -19.38 -16.98 7.63
N ARG A 211 -18.49 -16.49 6.75
CA ARG A 211 -17.53 -17.33 6.03
C ARG A 211 -16.16 -17.40 6.68
N GLY A 212 -15.88 -16.54 7.66
CA GLY A 212 -14.59 -16.45 8.33
C GLY A 212 -13.48 -15.89 7.44
N ILE A 213 -13.83 -15.07 6.44
CA ILE A 213 -12.89 -14.55 5.43
C ILE A 213 -12.56 -13.08 5.73
N THR A 214 -11.26 -12.75 5.74
CA THR A 214 -10.78 -11.39 5.94
C THR A 214 -11.13 -10.48 4.75
N ALA A 215 -11.37 -9.20 5.03
CA ALA A 215 -11.57 -8.17 4.00
C ALA A 215 -10.38 -8.15 3.04
N MET A 216 -9.15 -8.17 3.58
CA MET A 216 -7.92 -8.19 2.80
C MET A 216 -7.85 -9.38 1.83
N ALA A 217 -8.15 -10.61 2.31
CA ALA A 217 -8.10 -11.79 1.45
C ALA A 217 -9.13 -11.70 0.33
N ARG A 218 -10.35 -11.26 0.66
CA ARG A 218 -11.44 -11.12 -0.31
C ARG A 218 -11.10 -10.10 -1.40
N THR A 219 -10.69 -8.90 -1.03
CA THR A 219 -10.41 -7.83 -1.99
C THR A 219 -9.16 -8.10 -2.83
N THR A 220 -8.21 -8.86 -2.30
CA THR A 220 -7.02 -9.29 -3.05
C THR A 220 -7.36 -10.42 -4.01
N ALA A 221 -7.93 -11.52 -3.51
CA ALA A 221 -8.16 -12.72 -4.31
C ALA A 221 -9.25 -12.54 -5.38
N TYR A 222 -10.32 -11.80 -5.07
CA TYR A 222 -11.41 -11.63 -6.04
C TYR A 222 -10.99 -10.74 -7.20
N THR A 223 -10.11 -9.76 -6.97
CA THR A 223 -9.52 -8.96 -8.05
C THR A 223 -8.62 -9.80 -8.94
N ALA A 224 -7.84 -10.71 -8.35
CA ALA A 224 -6.97 -11.62 -9.12
C ALA A 224 -7.76 -12.65 -9.95
N ALA A 225 -8.97 -13.02 -9.52
CA ALA A 225 -9.77 -14.07 -10.12
C ALA A 225 -10.90 -13.57 -11.05
N SER A 226 -11.15 -12.26 -11.11
CA SER A 226 -12.24 -11.64 -11.88
C SER A 226 -11.95 -11.47 -13.36
#